data_AF-A0A0K0GE60-F1
#
_entry.id   AF-A0A0K0GE60-F1
#
_cell.length_a   1.000
_cell.length_b   1.000
_cell.length_c   1.000
_cell.angle_alpha   90.00
_cell.angle_beta   90.00
_cell.angle_gamma   90.00
#
_symmetry.space_group_name_H-M   'P 1'
#
loop_
_entity.id
_entity.type
_entity.pdbx_description
1 polymer ?
#
loop_
_entity_poly.entity_id
_entity_poly.type
_entity_poly.pdbx_seq_one_letter_code
_entity_poly.pdbx_strand_id
1 'polypeptide(L)'
;MVESASISTLKALVEKKTKKKILVKIMWNDNEKLTLFITPNMKINSFIYDEKEGYLFYDLEGKPIKWVIPCVLSENMLMDGKALLKEDIQINGQSLSKDDKKFLMEHSD
;
A
#
# COMPACT_ATOMS: atom_id res chain seq x y z
N MET A 1 -3.80 -6.11 -21.76
CA MET A 1 -2.95 -5.03 -21.23
C MET A 1 -2.82 -5.25 -19.74
N VAL A 2 -1.63 -5.05 -19.16
CA VAL A 2 -1.48 -5.07 -17.71
C VAL A 2 -2.01 -3.73 -17.20
N GLU A 3 -3.15 -3.75 -16.52
CA GLU A 3 -3.71 -2.56 -15.91
C GLU A 3 -2.75 -2.06 -14.82
N SER A 4 -2.36 -0.80 -14.89
CA SER A 4 -1.46 -0.18 -13.92
C SER A 4 -1.84 1.28 -13.69
N ALA A 5 -1.49 1.81 -12.53
CA ALA A 5 -1.67 3.21 -12.16
C ALA A 5 -0.41 3.75 -11.49
N SER A 6 -0.13 5.03 -11.67
CA SER A 6 0.99 5.67 -10.98
C SER A 6 0.82 5.62 -9.46
N ILE A 7 1.93 5.62 -8.72
CA ILE A 7 1.89 5.63 -7.25
C ILE A 7 1.22 6.89 -6.70
N SER A 8 1.34 8.02 -7.41
CA SER A 8 0.64 9.27 -7.08
C SER A 8 -0.87 9.14 -7.24
N THR A 9 -1.35 8.52 -8.31
CA THR A 9 -2.79 8.30 -8.53
C THR A 9 -3.36 7.32 -7.51
N LEU A 10 -2.64 6.23 -7.22
CA LEU A 10 -3.03 5.31 -6.16
C LEU A 10 -3.07 6.00 -4.80
N LYS A 11 -2.08 6.84 -4.48
CA LYS A 11 -2.07 7.67 -3.27
C LYS A 11 -3.34 8.53 -3.19
N ALA A 12 -3.71 9.21 -4.27
CA ALA A 12 -4.90 10.06 -4.30
C ALA A 12 -6.19 9.26 -4.02
N LEU A 13 -6.30 8.04 -4.56
CA LEU A 13 -7.41 7.14 -4.25
C LEU A 13 -7.40 6.74 -2.77
N VAL A 14 -6.26 6.35 -2.21
CA VAL A 14 -6.14 5.99 -0.79
C VAL A 14 -6.56 7.17 0.10
N GLU A 15 -6.12 8.39 -0.22
CA GLU A 15 -6.53 9.61 0.51
C GLU A 15 -8.05 9.84 0.42
N LYS A 16 -8.64 9.66 -0.77
CA LYS A 16 -10.08 9.78 -1.01
C LYS A 16 -10.88 8.77 -0.19
N LYS A 17 -10.48 7.49 -0.18
CA LYS A 17 -11.20 6.42 0.53
C LYS A 17 -11.05 6.53 2.05
N THR A 18 -9.85 6.87 2.52
CA THR A 18 -9.58 6.95 3.96
C THR A 18 -9.97 8.28 4.59
N LYS A 19 -10.18 9.32 3.77
CA LYS A 19 -10.37 10.72 4.21
C LYS A 19 -9.22 11.23 5.08
N LYS A 20 -8.01 10.71 4.88
CA LYS A 20 -6.79 11.07 5.61
C LYS A 20 -5.70 11.47 4.62
N LYS A 21 -4.76 12.30 5.07
CA LYS A 21 -3.51 12.53 4.33
C LYS A 21 -2.65 11.29 4.40
N ILE A 22 -1.98 10.98 3.29
CA ILE A 22 -1.16 9.77 3.15
C ILE A 22 0.26 10.17 2.77
N LEU A 23 1.22 9.45 3.32
CA LEU A 23 2.62 9.46 2.94
C LEU A 23 2.95 8.12 2.29
N VAL A 24 3.79 8.16 1.26
CA VAL A 24 4.36 6.94 0.66
C VAL A 24 5.70 6.70 1.32
N LYS A 25 5.83 5.57 2.02
CA LYS A 25 7.06 5.13 2.69
C LYS A 25 7.54 3.84 2.05
N ILE A 26 8.78 3.82 1.59
CA ILE A 26 9.44 2.60 1.10
C ILE A 26 10.23 2.00 2.27
N MET A 27 10.09 0.69 2.47
CA MET A 27 10.82 -0.09 3.46
C MET A 27 11.33 -1.37 2.82
N TRP A 28 12.46 -1.88 3.28
CA TRP A 28 12.97 -3.16 2.81
C TRP A 28 13.72 -3.86 3.95
N ASN A 29 13.83 -5.18 3.82
CA ASN A 29 14.74 -6.02 4.59
C ASN A 29 15.62 -6.80 3.61
N ASP A 30 16.32 -7.82 4.07
CA ASP A 30 17.24 -8.60 3.22
C ASP A 30 16.52 -9.43 2.14
N ASN A 31 15.21 -9.67 2.29
CA ASN A 31 14.43 -10.55 1.44
C ASN A 31 13.43 -9.82 0.55
N GLU A 32 12.92 -8.66 0.97
CA GLU A 32 11.80 -8.00 0.32
C GLU A 32 11.81 -6.47 0.48
N LYS A 33 11.21 -5.80 -0.50
CA LYS A 33 10.90 -4.38 -0.49
C LYS A 33 9.38 -4.14 -0.53
N LEU A 34 8.89 -3.32 0.38
CA LEU A 34 7.51 -2.88 0.48
C LEU A 34 7.37 -1.37 0.23
N THR A 35 6.27 -1.00 -0.41
CA THR A 35 5.80 0.38 -0.51
C THR A 35 4.51 0.53 0.30
N LEU A 36 4.58 1.33 1.35
CA LEU A 36 3.50 1.53 2.33
C LEU A 36 2.86 2.90 2.15
N PHE A 37 1.53 2.92 2.15
CA PHE A 37 0.73 4.13 2.17
C PHE A 37 0.28 4.37 3.62
N ILE A 38 0.99 5.22 4.33
CA ILE A 38 0.81 5.42 5.77
C ILE A 38 0.22 6.79 6.09
N THR A 39 -0.41 6.92 7.24
CA THR A 39 -0.78 8.26 7.75
C THR A 39 0.45 8.94 8.39
N PRO A 40 0.55 10.28 8.41
CA PRO A 40 1.75 10.99 8.89
C PRO A 40 2.25 10.60 10.29
N ASN A 41 1.35 10.16 11.18
CA ASN A 41 1.69 9.82 12.57
C ASN A 41 2.00 8.33 12.78
N MET A 42 1.96 7.51 11.73
CA MET A 42 2.29 6.08 11.83
C MET A 42 3.82 5.88 11.83
N LYS A 43 4.34 5.45 12.98
CA LYS A 43 5.77 5.13 13.16
C LYS A 43 6.03 3.65 12.91
N ILE A 44 6.26 3.29 11.66
CA ILE A 44 6.63 1.93 11.26
C ILE A 44 8.15 1.82 11.18
N ASN A 45 8.75 0.88 11.90
CA ASN A 45 10.21 0.70 11.91
C ASN A 45 10.66 -0.58 11.21
N SER A 46 9.95 -1.69 11.41
CA SER A 46 10.25 -2.96 10.77
C SER A 46 8.98 -3.71 10.38
N PHE A 47 9.16 -4.73 9.54
CA PHE A 47 8.10 -5.64 9.14
C PHE A 47 8.62 -7.07 9.03
N ILE A 48 7.72 -8.02 9.18
CA ILE A 48 7.96 -9.46 9.02
C ILE A 48 6.77 -10.03 8.23
N TYR A 49 7.03 -10.99 7.36
CA TYR A 49 5.96 -11.74 6.68
C TYR A 49 5.74 -13.07 7.42
N ASP A 50 4.51 -13.31 7.87
CA ASP A 50 4.06 -14.59 8.41
C ASP A 50 3.10 -15.23 7.41
N GLU A 51 3.24 -16.54 7.16
CA GLU A 51 2.43 -17.24 6.17
C GLU A 51 0.93 -17.30 6.52
N LYS A 52 0.57 -17.21 7.80
CA LYS A 52 -0.81 -17.26 8.28
C LYS A 52 -1.41 -15.87 8.48
N GLU A 53 -0.63 -14.95 9.05
CA GLU A 53 -1.11 -13.61 9.42
C GLU A 53 -0.80 -12.54 8.37
N GLY A 54 0.06 -12.85 7.38
CA GLY A 54 0.54 -11.91 6.39
C GLY A 54 1.58 -10.95 6.96
N TYR A 55 1.59 -9.70 6.47
CA TYR A 55 2.55 -8.71 6.92
C TYR A 55 2.25 -8.19 8.32
N LEU A 56 3.20 -8.41 9.23
CA LEU A 56 3.22 -7.86 10.58
C LEU A 56 4.18 -6.68 10.65
N PHE A 57 3.75 -5.59 11.28
CA PHE A 57 4.51 -4.33 11.34
C PHE A 57 4.80 -3.95 12.79
N TYR A 58 5.97 -3.39 13.03
CA TYR A 58 6.45 -3.06 14.37
C TYR A 58 6.97 -1.62 14.44
N ASP A 59 6.78 -0.99 15.59
CA ASP A 59 7.33 0.32 15.88
C ASP A 59 8.80 0.25 16.34
N LEU A 60 9.37 1.41 16.70
CA LEU A 60 10.76 1.52 17.16
C LEU A 60 11.05 0.77 18.47
N GLU A 61 10.03 0.54 19.30
CA GLU A 61 10.14 -0.22 20.55
C GLU A 61 9.91 -1.72 20.34
N GLY A 62 9.69 -2.16 19.09
CA GLY A 62 9.36 -3.54 18.76
C GLY A 62 7.91 -3.92 19.08
N LYS A 63 7.02 -2.95 19.33
CA LYS A 63 5.60 -3.24 19.59
C LYS A 63 4.85 -3.40 18.27
N PRO A 64 3.91 -4.36 18.18
CA PRO A 64 3.13 -4.57 16.96
C PRO A 64 2.21 -3.38 16.71
N ILE A 65 2.18 -2.92 15.46
CA ILE A 65 1.31 -1.85 14.99
C ILE A 65 -0.07 -2.44 14.79
N LYS A 66 -0.97 -2.13 15.72
CA LYS A 66 -2.37 -2.59 15.69
C LYS A 66 -3.25 -1.83 14.70
N TRP A 67 -2.71 -0.76 14.11
CA TRP A 67 -3.45 0.14 13.24
C TRP A 67 -3.36 -0.39 11.82
N VAL A 68 -4.50 -0.45 11.13
CA VAL A 68 -4.54 -0.88 9.72
C VAL A 68 -3.71 0.08 8.88
N ILE A 69 -2.70 -0.45 8.18
CA ILE A 69 -1.98 0.32 7.17
C ILE A 69 -2.91 0.49 5.96
N PRO A 70 -3.18 1.73 5.53
CA PRO A 70 -4.12 2.00 4.45
C PRO A 70 -3.89 1.24 3.15
N CYS A 71 -2.65 1.01 2.73
CA CYS A 71 -2.33 0.18 1.57
C CYS A 71 -0.87 -0.29 1.67
N VAL A 72 -0.62 -1.54 1.28
CA VAL A 72 0.69 -2.19 1.27
C VAL A 72 0.89 -2.79 -0.11
N LEU A 73 2.00 -2.47 -0.77
CA LEU A 73 2.41 -3.06 -2.03
C LEU A 73 3.75 -3.76 -1.86
N SER A 74 3.82 -5.03 -2.22
CA SER A 74 5.07 -5.77 -2.40
C SER A 74 5.72 -5.42 -3.73
N GLU A 75 7.01 -5.76 -3.86
CA GLU A 75 7.80 -5.44 -5.05
C GLU A 75 7.19 -6.00 -6.35
N ASN A 76 6.61 -7.20 -6.30
CA ASN A 76 5.93 -7.85 -7.43
C ASN A 76 4.61 -7.18 -7.86
N MET A 77 4.14 -6.19 -7.11
CA MET A 77 2.98 -5.35 -7.43
C MET A 77 3.40 -4.01 -8.06
N LEU A 78 4.70 -3.78 -8.27
CA LEU A 78 5.26 -2.56 -8.83
C LEU A 78 6.00 -2.86 -10.13
N MET A 79 5.85 -1.98 -11.12
CA MET A 79 6.62 -2.01 -12.37
C MET A 79 6.80 -0.57 -12.84
N ASP A 80 8.06 -0.15 -13.06
CA ASP A 80 8.42 1.19 -13.56
C ASP A 80 7.75 2.36 -12.81
N GLY A 81 7.66 2.26 -11.47
CA GLY A 81 7.03 3.29 -10.63
C GLY A 81 5.50 3.34 -10.71
N LYS A 82 4.87 2.34 -11.35
CA LYS A 82 3.43 2.14 -11.41
C LYS A 82 3.03 0.91 -10.57
N ALA A 83 1.91 1.01 -9.89
CA ALA A 83 1.26 -0.10 -9.22
C ALA A 83 0.46 -0.93 -10.23
N LEU A 84 0.71 -2.23 -10.28
CA LEU A 84 -0.02 -3.19 -11.09
C LEU A 84 -1.39 -3.43 -10.43
N LEU A 85 -2.48 -3.11 -11.13
CA LEU A 85 -3.85 -3.22 -10.63
C LEU A 85 -4.35 -4.68 -10.63
N LYS A 86 -3.66 -5.54 -9.89
CA LYS A 86 -4.06 -6.94 -9.63
C LYS A 86 -5.16 -6.99 -8.56
N GLU A 87 -5.84 -8.13 -8.45
CA GLU A 87 -6.95 -8.31 -7.50
C GLU A 87 -6.53 -8.21 -6.03
N ASP A 88 -5.23 -8.27 -5.75
CA ASP A 88 -4.66 -8.29 -4.41
C ASP A 88 -4.45 -6.89 -3.80
N ILE A 89 -4.58 -5.80 -4.59
CA ILE A 89 -4.48 -4.46 -4.01
C ILE A 89 -5.68 -4.21 -3.11
N GLN A 90 -5.38 -3.95 -1.84
CA GLN A 90 -6.37 -3.58 -0.84
C GLN A 90 -6.12 -2.16 -0.33
N ILE A 91 -7.22 -1.42 -0.14
CA ILE A 91 -7.23 -0.13 0.52
C ILE A 91 -8.04 -0.28 1.80
N ASN A 92 -7.38 -0.10 2.94
CA ASN A 92 -7.94 -0.23 4.28
C ASN A 92 -8.62 -1.59 4.49
N GLY A 93 -7.96 -2.67 4.03
CA GLY A 93 -8.43 -4.05 4.10
C GLY A 93 -9.54 -4.40 3.08
N GLN A 94 -9.89 -3.50 2.16
CA GLN A 94 -10.92 -3.73 1.16
C GLN A 94 -10.31 -3.79 -0.25
N SER A 95 -10.65 -4.83 -1.02
CA SER A 95 -10.28 -4.90 -2.44
C SER A 95 -10.82 -3.72 -3.24
N LEU A 96 -10.16 -3.40 -4.35
CA LEU A 96 -10.59 -2.33 -5.25
C LEU A 96 -11.96 -2.64 -5.87
N SER A 97 -12.90 -1.70 -5.71
CA SER A 97 -14.19 -1.73 -6.41
C SER A 97 -14.04 -1.39 -7.89
N LYS A 98 -15.11 -1.59 -8.68
CA LYS A 98 -15.14 -1.17 -10.09
C LYS A 98 -14.90 0.33 -10.25
N ASP A 99 -15.47 1.15 -9.36
CA ASP A 99 -15.30 2.61 -9.38
C ASP A 99 -13.87 3.02 -9.02
N ASP A 100 -13.23 2.29 -8.09
CA ASP A 100 -11.83 2.51 -7.74
C ASP A 100 -10.91 2.23 -8.95
N LYS A 101 -11.12 1.10 -9.63
CA LYS A 101 -10.38 0.73 -10.84
C LYS A 101 -10.59 1.75 -11.96
N LYS A 102 -11.84 2.21 -12.15
CA LYS A 102 -12.16 3.27 -13.11
C LYS A 102 -11.43 4.58 -12.78
N PHE A 103 -11.46 5.02 -11.52
CA PHE A 103 -10.73 6.20 -11.07
C PHE A 103 -9.23 6.10 -11.38
N LEU A 104 -8.63 4.95 -11.08
CA LEU A 104 -7.21 4.70 -11.32
C LEU A 104 -6.87 4.74 -12.81
N MET A 105 -7.70 4.16 -13.68
CA MET A 105 -7.50 4.18 -15.13
C MET A 105 -7.68 5.56 -15.76
N GLU A 106 -8.65 6.35 -15.30
CA GLU A 106 -8.93 7.70 -15.84
C GLU A 106 -7.84 8.73 -15.48
N HIS A 107 -7.04 8.44 -14.45
CA HIS A 107 -5.97 9.31 -13.95
C HIS A 107 -4.60 8.63 -14.03
N SER A 108 -4.44 7.63 -14.91
CA SER A 108 -3.16 7.00 -15.21
C SER A 108 -2.37 7.86 -16.20
N ASP A 109 -1.62 8.84 -15.69
CA ASP A 109 -0.53 9.46 -16.44
C ASP A 109 0.62 8.46 -16.70
#